data_AF-A0A518HQX9-F1
#
_entry.id   AF-A0A518HQX9-F1
#
_cell.length_a   1.000
_cell.length_b   1.000
_cell.length_c   1.000
_cell.angle_alpha   90.00
_cell.angle_beta   90.00
_cell.angle_gamma   90.00
#
_symmetry.space_group_name_H-M   'P 1'
#
loop_
_entity.id
_entity.type
_entity.pdbx_description
1 polymer ?
#
loop_
_entity_poly.entity_id
_entity_poly.type
_entity_poly.pdbx_seq_one_letter_code
_entity_poly.pdbx_strand_id
1 'polypeptide(L)'
;MNKMLIPILFALGTAVFWGCYGPTIGNAQAPRIDGKPLLPPDGWTPFKPYVFIGIAYLVIAIAGGLAMMKLKGDSFDYFAPVPGVEGASHFMTAKWGFLAGALGAFGALCLTTAMMTSRGNALLVMPIVFGGAVSITAIVSIIKLRGHGPLEINPLLWVGMGLTVVGVVLVAMNTPHGHAAKKPVAPATDTIATTDAAAQEADQEKPESAEAS
;
A
#
# COMPACT_ATOMS: atom_id res chain seq x y z
N MET A 1 22.27 -21.36 -16.82
CA MET A 1 21.23 -20.69 -16.00
C MET A 1 19.91 -20.80 -16.73
N ASN A 2 18.87 -21.39 -16.12
CA ASN A 2 17.58 -21.60 -16.80
C ASN A 2 16.98 -20.26 -17.21
N LYS A 3 16.64 -20.08 -18.50
CA LYS A 3 16.09 -18.82 -19.04
C LYS A 3 14.83 -18.34 -18.30
N MET A 4 14.10 -19.27 -17.67
CA MET A 4 12.90 -18.99 -16.87
C MET A 4 13.16 -18.55 -15.44
N LEU A 5 14.38 -18.75 -14.91
CA LEU A 5 14.69 -18.40 -13.52
C LEU A 5 14.64 -16.87 -13.30
N ILE A 6 15.14 -16.09 -14.26
CA ILE A 6 15.14 -14.63 -14.16
C ILE A 6 13.71 -14.08 -14.09
N PRO A 7 12.78 -14.39 -15.02
CA PRO A 7 11.39 -13.93 -14.91
C PRO A 7 10.70 -14.35 -13.60
N ILE A 8 10.94 -15.58 -13.13
CA ILE A 8 10.36 -16.07 -11.88
C ILE A 8 10.86 -15.24 -10.69
N LEU A 9 12.15 -14.92 -10.63
CA LEU A 9 12.70 -14.09 -9.57
C LEU A 9 12.10 -12.68 -9.57
N PHE A 10 11.93 -12.05 -10.74
CA PHE A 10 11.26 -10.75 -10.84
C PHE A 10 9.77 -10.82 -10.48
N ALA A 11 9.09 -11.91 -10.81
CA ALA A 11 7.71 -12.14 -10.39
C ALA A 11 7.59 -12.30 -8.87
N LEU A 12 8.49 -13.07 -8.24
CA LEU A 12 8.56 -13.20 -6.78
C LEU A 12 8.91 -11.86 -6.12
N GLY A 13 9.85 -11.11 -6.67
CA GLY A 13 10.17 -9.76 -6.21
C GLY A 13 8.95 -8.84 -6.28
N THR A 14 8.18 -8.91 -7.38
CA THR A 14 6.92 -8.18 -7.52
C THR A 14 5.94 -8.55 -6.40
N ALA A 15 5.78 -9.84 -6.10
CA ALA A 15 4.93 -10.30 -5.00
C ALA A 15 5.40 -9.78 -3.63
N VAL A 16 6.70 -9.71 -3.38
CA VAL A 16 7.26 -9.16 -2.14
C VAL A 16 6.98 -7.66 -2.02
N PHE A 17 7.28 -6.86 -3.06
CA PHE A 17 7.07 -5.41 -3.02
C PHE A 17 5.58 -5.06 -2.86
N TRP A 18 4.69 -5.75 -3.57
CA TRP A 18 3.26 -5.55 -3.45
C TRP A 18 2.68 -6.10 -2.14
N GLY A 19 3.23 -7.20 -1.61
CA GLY A 19 2.87 -7.71 -0.29
C GLY A 19 3.21 -6.72 0.83
N CYS A 20 4.43 -6.13 0.77
CA CYS A 20 4.88 -5.11 1.72
C CYS A 20 4.18 -3.76 1.52
N TYR A 21 3.66 -3.47 0.32
CA TYR A 21 2.95 -2.23 0.02
C TYR A 21 1.72 -2.04 0.93
N GLY A 22 0.92 -3.09 1.15
CA GLY A 22 -0.33 -3.00 1.93
C GLY A 22 -0.14 -2.48 3.37
N PRO A 23 0.74 -3.10 4.17
CA PRO A 23 1.11 -2.59 5.49
C PRO A 23 1.74 -1.19 5.43
N THR A 24 2.61 -0.93 4.45
CA THR A 24 3.32 0.35 4.32
C THR A 24 2.34 1.50 4.04
N ILE A 25 1.39 1.33 3.11
CA ILE A 25 0.36 2.35 2.83
C ILE A 25 -0.64 2.48 3.99
N GLY A 26 -0.80 1.42 4.79
CA GLY A 26 -1.53 1.46 6.06
C GLY A 26 -0.96 2.48 7.06
N ASN A 27 0.35 2.75 7.02
CA ASN A 27 0.95 3.78 7.88
C ASN A 27 0.63 5.21 7.43
N ALA A 28 0.18 5.40 6.19
CA ALA A 28 -0.21 6.71 5.66
C ALA A 28 -1.71 7.02 5.82
N GLN A 29 -2.44 6.22 6.61
CA GLN A 29 -3.87 6.41 6.87
C GLN A 29 -4.12 7.73 7.59
N ALA A 30 -5.25 8.36 7.27
CA ALA A 30 -5.69 9.55 8.00
C ALA A 30 -5.87 9.24 9.49
N PRO A 31 -5.48 10.14 10.41
CA PRO A 31 -5.73 9.99 11.83
C PRO A 31 -7.23 9.87 12.07
N ARG A 32 -7.63 9.14 13.13
CA ARG A 32 -9.04 8.90 13.44
C ARG A 32 -9.40 9.43 14.81
N ILE A 33 -10.55 10.11 14.90
CA ILE A 33 -11.20 10.50 16.15
C ILE A 33 -12.59 9.85 16.16
N ASP A 34 -12.94 9.19 17.26
CA ASP A 34 -14.20 8.43 17.41
C ASP A 34 -14.47 7.41 16.28
N GLY A 35 -13.40 6.77 15.80
CA GLY A 35 -13.46 5.78 14.71
C GLY A 35 -13.70 6.36 13.31
N LYS A 36 -13.80 7.68 13.18
CA LYS A 36 -13.97 8.39 11.91
C LYS A 36 -12.63 8.98 11.44
N PRO A 37 -12.25 8.83 10.17
CA PRO A 37 -11.07 9.49 9.62
C PRO A 37 -11.25 11.00 9.64
N LEU A 38 -10.23 11.70 10.11
CA LEU A 38 -10.15 13.15 10.00
C LEU A 38 -10.02 13.51 8.53
N LEU A 39 -10.98 14.30 8.07
CA LEU A 39 -10.99 14.88 6.74
C LEU A 39 -10.30 16.25 6.78
N PRO A 40 -9.91 16.80 5.62
CA PRO A 40 -9.42 18.18 5.55
C PRO A 40 -10.40 19.16 6.22
N PRO A 41 -9.92 20.15 6.99
CA PRO A 41 -8.52 20.58 7.12
C PRO A 41 -7.67 19.80 8.14
N ASP A 42 -8.28 19.08 9.09
CA ASP A 42 -7.58 18.49 10.25
C ASP A 42 -6.89 17.14 9.96
N GLY A 43 -7.23 16.51 8.84
CA GLY A 43 -6.62 15.27 8.38
C GLY A 43 -6.29 15.27 6.88
N TRP A 44 -6.41 14.13 6.23
CA TRP A 44 -6.13 14.03 4.80
C TRP A 44 -6.93 12.93 4.10
N THR A 45 -7.10 13.12 2.79
CA THR A 45 -7.76 12.15 1.91
C THR A 45 -6.74 11.17 1.33
N PRO A 46 -7.19 10.10 0.65
CA PRO A 46 -6.30 9.16 -0.04
C PRO A 46 -5.42 9.78 -1.13
N PHE A 47 -5.77 10.97 -1.59
CA PHE A 47 -4.99 11.71 -2.59
C PHE A 47 -3.64 12.18 -2.05
N LYS A 48 -3.52 12.48 -0.75
CA LYS A 48 -2.25 12.96 -0.15
C LYS A 48 -1.12 11.93 -0.27
N PRO A 49 -1.28 10.66 0.15
CA PRO A 49 -0.27 9.64 -0.11
C PRO A 49 -0.19 9.24 -1.59
N TYR A 50 -1.30 9.29 -2.35
CA TYR A 50 -1.28 8.96 -3.79
C TYR A 50 -0.34 9.86 -4.60
N VAL A 51 -0.22 11.15 -4.26
CA VAL A 51 0.76 12.05 -4.89
C VAL A 51 2.20 11.54 -4.68
N PHE A 52 2.54 11.08 -3.47
CA PHE A 52 3.87 10.55 -3.18
C PHE A 52 4.15 9.19 -3.83
N ILE A 53 3.10 8.37 -4.03
CA ILE A 53 3.20 7.17 -4.87
C ILE A 53 3.54 7.56 -6.31
N GLY A 54 2.89 8.60 -6.85
CA GLY A 54 3.19 9.13 -8.19
C GLY A 54 4.62 9.66 -8.31
N ILE A 55 5.12 10.39 -7.30
CA ILE A 55 6.51 10.85 -7.27
C ILE A 55 7.47 9.65 -7.26
N ALA A 56 7.20 8.63 -6.44
CA ALA A 56 8.02 7.42 -6.41
C ALA A 56 8.03 6.71 -7.77
N TYR A 57 6.90 6.66 -8.49
CA TYR A 57 6.84 6.13 -9.85
C TYR A 57 7.65 6.97 -10.83
N LEU A 58 7.60 8.29 -10.74
CA LEU A 58 8.43 9.17 -11.57
C LEU A 58 9.91 8.90 -11.35
N VAL A 59 10.35 8.83 -10.09
CA VAL A 59 11.76 8.59 -9.76
C VAL A 59 12.20 7.19 -10.20
N ILE A 60 11.47 6.14 -9.82
CA ILE A 60 11.90 4.76 -10.07
C ILE A 60 11.68 4.35 -11.52
N ALA A 61 10.50 4.63 -12.10
CA ALA A 61 10.18 4.19 -13.46
C ALA A 61 10.91 5.02 -14.51
N ILE A 62 10.98 6.35 -14.36
CA ILE A 62 11.67 7.19 -15.35
C ILE A 62 13.17 7.14 -15.14
N ALA A 63 13.68 7.53 -13.96
CA ALA A 63 15.14 7.58 -13.76
C ALA A 63 15.75 6.17 -13.77
N GLY A 64 15.13 5.19 -13.12
CA GLY A 64 15.58 3.80 -13.14
C GLY A 64 15.47 3.17 -14.54
N GLY A 65 14.38 3.44 -15.27
CA GLY A 65 14.20 2.98 -16.65
C GLY A 65 15.28 3.52 -17.59
N LEU A 66 15.50 4.84 -17.58
CA LEU A 66 16.53 5.49 -18.40
C LEU A 66 17.94 5.02 -18.04
N ALA A 67 18.24 4.82 -16.74
CA ALA A 67 19.52 4.26 -16.31
C ALA A 67 19.74 2.85 -16.86
N MET A 68 18.72 1.99 -16.79
CA MET A 68 18.80 0.63 -17.29
C MET A 68 18.88 0.57 -18.82
N MET A 69 18.20 1.46 -19.54
CA MET A 69 18.36 1.62 -20.99
C MET A 69 19.81 1.94 -21.34
N LYS A 70 20.42 2.91 -20.65
CA LYS A 70 21.83 3.27 -20.84
C LYS A 70 22.77 2.09 -20.57
N LEU A 71 22.56 1.37 -19.47
CA LEU A 71 23.41 0.24 -19.07
C LEU A 71 23.27 -0.96 -20.02
N LYS A 72 22.09 -1.16 -20.62
CA LYS A 72 21.83 -2.24 -21.59
C LYS A 72 22.14 -1.85 -23.04
N GLY A 73 22.51 -0.60 -23.29
CA GLY A 73 22.77 -0.09 -24.64
C GLY A 73 21.52 0.06 -25.50
N ASP A 74 20.37 0.32 -24.87
CA ASP A 74 19.10 0.53 -25.58
C ASP A 74 19.06 1.91 -26.25
N SER A 75 18.31 2.01 -27.36
CA SER A 75 18.16 3.27 -28.08
C SER A 75 17.22 4.21 -27.33
N PHE A 76 17.60 5.49 -27.23
CA PHE A 76 16.70 6.54 -26.75
C PHE A 76 15.80 7.11 -27.85
N ASP A 77 15.96 6.65 -29.09
CA ASP A 77 15.10 7.01 -30.21
C ASP A 77 13.87 6.11 -30.23
N TYR A 78 12.73 6.69 -29.85
CA TYR A 78 11.43 6.03 -29.85
C TYR A 78 10.70 6.12 -31.19
N PHE A 79 11.23 6.79 -32.21
CA PHE A 79 10.59 6.89 -33.52
C PHE A 79 11.29 6.06 -34.59
N ALA A 80 12.54 5.67 -34.34
CA ALA A 80 13.29 4.78 -35.21
C ALA A 80 12.50 3.51 -35.58
N PRO A 81 12.63 3.02 -36.83
CA PRO A 81 12.16 1.71 -37.21
C PRO A 81 12.99 0.63 -36.51
N VAL A 82 12.34 -0.50 -36.16
CA VAL A 82 13.02 -1.65 -35.55
C VAL A 82 13.78 -2.39 -36.66
N PRO A 83 15.12 -2.51 -36.58
CA PRO A 83 15.88 -3.24 -37.59
C PRO A 83 15.40 -4.69 -37.71
N GLY A 84 15.05 -5.12 -38.93
CA GLY A 84 14.65 -6.50 -39.21
C GLY A 84 13.18 -6.84 -38.95
N VAL A 85 12.33 -5.87 -38.58
CA VAL A 85 10.87 -6.08 -38.44
C VAL A 85 10.11 -5.02 -39.24
N GLU A 86 9.52 -5.42 -40.37
CA GLU A 86 8.75 -4.50 -41.21
C GLU A 86 7.55 -3.92 -40.47
N GLY A 87 7.37 -2.60 -40.58
CA GLY A 87 6.24 -1.88 -39.97
C GLY A 87 6.31 -1.71 -38.44
N ALA A 88 7.34 -2.21 -37.77
CA ALA A 88 7.54 -2.00 -36.35
C ALA A 88 8.43 -0.77 -36.09
N SER A 89 7.96 0.13 -35.24
CA SER A 89 8.73 1.27 -34.72
C SER A 89 8.89 1.12 -33.22
N HIS A 90 9.99 1.66 -32.69
CA HIS A 90 10.19 1.82 -31.25
C HIS A 90 9.03 2.59 -30.58
N PHE A 91 8.18 3.28 -31.35
CA PHE A 91 7.02 4.02 -30.82
C PHE A 91 5.99 3.09 -30.17
N MET A 92 5.97 1.81 -30.54
CA MET A 92 5.11 0.82 -29.90
C MET A 92 5.47 0.61 -28.43
N THR A 93 6.75 0.71 -28.05
CA THR A 93 7.18 0.58 -26.65
C THR A 93 6.69 1.78 -25.84
N ALA A 94 6.79 3.00 -26.39
CA ALA A 94 6.27 4.21 -25.78
C ALA A 94 4.75 4.16 -25.60
N LYS A 95 4.02 3.80 -26.65
CA LYS A 95 2.55 3.73 -26.63
C LYS A 95 2.03 2.73 -25.61
N TRP A 96 2.49 1.48 -25.67
CA TRP A 96 2.00 0.43 -24.77
C TRP A 96 2.54 0.59 -23.36
N GLY A 97 3.77 1.09 -23.21
CA GLY A 97 4.34 1.46 -21.91
C GLY A 97 3.52 2.55 -21.21
N PHE A 98 3.14 3.61 -21.94
CA PHE A 98 2.30 4.67 -21.41
C PHE A 98 0.90 4.17 -21.02
N LEU A 99 0.24 3.40 -21.89
CA LEU A 99 -1.09 2.84 -21.58
C LEU A 99 -1.06 1.89 -20.38
N ALA A 100 -0.03 1.03 -20.29
CA ALA A 100 0.17 0.17 -19.13
C ALA A 100 0.43 0.99 -17.85
N GLY A 101 1.26 2.04 -17.94
CA GLY A 101 1.52 2.96 -16.84
C GLY A 101 0.28 3.72 -16.37
N ALA A 102 -0.58 4.15 -17.30
CA ALA A 102 -1.85 4.81 -16.98
C ALA A 102 -2.79 3.85 -16.23
N LEU A 103 -2.95 2.61 -16.71
CA LEU A 103 -3.73 1.58 -16.01
C LEU A 103 -3.15 1.30 -14.62
N GLY A 104 -1.82 1.27 -14.48
CA GLY A 104 -1.14 1.14 -13.19
C GLY A 104 -1.43 2.30 -12.23
N ALA A 105 -1.38 3.55 -12.71
CA ALA A 105 -1.68 4.73 -11.91
C ALA A 105 -3.15 4.74 -11.44
N PHE A 106 -4.10 4.48 -12.34
CA PHE A 106 -5.51 4.34 -11.96
C PHE A 106 -5.73 3.18 -10.98
N GLY A 107 -5.06 2.05 -11.18
CA GLY A 107 -5.08 0.92 -10.24
C GLY A 107 -4.55 1.30 -8.86
N ALA A 108 -3.43 2.03 -8.78
CA ALA A 108 -2.87 2.53 -7.53
C ALA A 108 -3.80 3.53 -6.83
N LEU A 109 -4.51 4.37 -7.58
CA LEU A 109 -5.53 5.27 -7.03
C LEU A 109 -6.69 4.48 -6.40
N CYS A 110 -7.24 3.50 -7.14
CA CYS A 110 -8.31 2.64 -6.65
C CYS A 110 -7.88 1.87 -5.41
N LEU A 111 -6.69 1.26 -5.44
CA LEU A 111 -6.14 0.53 -4.30
C LEU A 111 -5.95 1.44 -3.08
N THR A 112 -5.30 2.59 -3.24
CA THR A 112 -5.04 3.53 -2.13
C THR A 112 -6.36 3.99 -1.50
N THR A 113 -7.35 4.30 -2.33
CA THR A 113 -8.69 4.69 -1.87
C THR A 113 -9.40 3.55 -1.13
N ALA A 114 -9.35 2.32 -1.67
CA ALA A 114 -9.94 1.14 -1.05
C ALA A 114 -9.28 0.84 0.31
N MET A 115 -7.96 0.89 0.39
CA MET A 115 -7.18 0.68 1.62
C MET A 115 -7.51 1.72 2.70
N MET A 116 -7.73 2.98 2.32
CA MET A 116 -8.01 4.07 3.25
C MET A 116 -9.47 4.12 3.70
N THR A 117 -10.38 3.63 2.85
CA THR A 117 -11.81 3.53 3.17
C THR A 117 -12.11 2.27 4.00
N SER A 118 -11.40 1.17 3.76
CA SER A 118 -11.57 -0.12 4.47
C SER A 118 -10.94 -0.18 5.87
N ARG A 119 -10.71 0.98 6.51
CA ARG A 119 -10.05 1.09 7.83
C ARG A 119 -8.63 0.50 7.87
N GLY A 120 -7.93 0.47 6.73
CA GLY A 120 -6.60 -0.14 6.66
C GLY A 120 -6.62 -1.66 6.68
N ASN A 121 -7.74 -2.31 6.37
CA ASN A 121 -7.81 -3.76 6.22
C ASN A 121 -7.12 -4.22 4.92
N ALA A 122 -5.79 -4.07 4.91
CA ALA A 122 -4.91 -4.55 3.85
C ALA A 122 -5.13 -6.03 3.53
N LEU A 123 -5.48 -6.79 4.56
CA LEU A 123 -5.64 -8.22 4.53
C LEU A 123 -6.87 -8.65 3.73
N LEU A 124 -7.89 -7.79 3.64
CA LEU A 124 -9.06 -8.00 2.79
C LEU A 124 -8.83 -7.47 1.37
N VAL A 125 -8.29 -6.25 1.24
CA VAL A 125 -8.21 -5.58 -0.07
C VAL A 125 -7.17 -6.25 -0.97
N MET A 126 -6.03 -6.68 -0.43
CA MET A 126 -4.94 -7.22 -1.25
C MET A 126 -5.30 -8.53 -1.96
N PRO A 127 -5.87 -9.55 -1.28
CA PRO A 127 -6.30 -10.77 -1.97
C PRO A 127 -7.32 -10.50 -3.07
N ILE A 128 -8.28 -9.59 -2.84
CA ILE A 128 -9.30 -9.24 -3.84
C ILE A 128 -8.66 -8.63 -5.09
N VAL A 129 -7.74 -7.67 -4.91
CA VAL A 129 -7.09 -7.00 -6.04
C VAL A 129 -6.22 -7.96 -6.84
N PHE A 130 -5.37 -8.76 -6.18
CA PHE A 130 -4.45 -9.65 -6.89
C PHE A 130 -5.15 -10.88 -7.48
N GLY A 131 -6.08 -11.51 -6.75
CA GLY A 131 -6.86 -12.63 -7.30
C GLY A 131 -7.82 -12.19 -8.41
N GLY A 132 -8.42 -10.99 -8.26
CA GLY A 132 -9.22 -10.36 -9.30
C GLY A 132 -8.40 -10.05 -10.55
N ALA A 133 -7.19 -9.50 -10.41
CA ALA A 133 -6.32 -9.18 -11.54
C ALA A 133 -6.02 -10.41 -12.42
N VAL A 134 -5.67 -11.54 -11.81
CA VAL A 134 -5.43 -12.80 -12.55
C VAL A 134 -6.66 -13.22 -13.35
N SER A 135 -7.85 -13.13 -12.75
CA SER A 135 -9.12 -13.47 -13.40
C SER A 135 -9.44 -12.53 -14.57
N ILE A 136 -9.24 -11.22 -14.39
CA ILE A 136 -9.42 -10.22 -15.45
C ILE A 136 -8.43 -10.45 -16.60
N THR A 137 -7.16 -10.76 -16.32
CA THR A 137 -6.18 -11.11 -17.36
C THR A 137 -6.63 -12.31 -18.18
N ALA A 138 -7.13 -13.37 -17.52
CA ALA A 138 -7.66 -14.55 -18.21
C ALA A 138 -8.84 -14.20 -19.13
N ILE A 139 -9.81 -13.41 -18.64
CA ILE A 139 -10.98 -12.97 -19.42
C ILE A 139 -10.56 -12.11 -20.62
N VAL A 140 -9.68 -11.13 -20.41
CA VAL A 140 -9.17 -10.27 -21.49
C VAL A 140 -8.45 -11.10 -22.56
N SER A 141 -7.69 -12.12 -22.15
CA SER A 141 -7.05 -13.06 -23.09
C SER A 141 -8.08 -13.85 -23.90
N ILE A 142 -9.13 -14.40 -23.26
CA ILE A 142 -10.22 -15.09 -23.95
C ILE A 142 -10.88 -14.17 -24.99
N ILE A 143 -11.22 -12.94 -24.60
CA ILE A 143 -11.89 -11.97 -25.49
C ILE A 143 -11.01 -11.65 -26.68
N LYS A 144 -9.72 -11.36 -26.46
CA LYS A 144 -8.77 -11.07 -27.54
C LYS A 144 -8.64 -12.25 -28.50
N LEU A 145 -8.45 -13.46 -27.98
CA LEU A 145 -8.24 -14.64 -28.82
C LEU A 145 -9.51 -15.05 -29.60
N ARG A 146 -10.70 -14.88 -29.00
CA ARG A 146 -11.98 -15.10 -29.72
C ARG A 146 -12.16 -14.17 -30.91
N GLY A 147 -11.62 -12.95 -30.84
CA GLY A 147 -11.64 -12.01 -31.96
C GLY A 147 -10.77 -12.45 -33.16
N HIS A 148 -9.86 -13.41 -32.96
CA HIS A 148 -8.93 -13.89 -33.97
C HIS A 148 -9.27 -15.29 -34.53
N GLY A 149 -10.32 -15.96 -34.05
CA GLY A 149 -10.76 -17.25 -34.58
C GLY A 149 -11.52 -18.13 -33.57
N PRO A 150 -11.84 -19.38 -33.96
CA PRO A 150 -12.45 -20.36 -33.06
C PRO A 150 -11.48 -20.64 -31.90
N LEU A 151 -11.98 -20.50 -30.67
CA LEU A 151 -11.17 -20.68 -29.46
C LEU A 151 -11.71 -21.85 -28.64
N GLU A 152 -10.89 -22.87 -28.46
CA GLU A 152 -11.13 -23.94 -27.49
C GLU A 152 -10.65 -23.48 -26.11
N ILE A 153 -11.58 -23.38 -25.16
CA ILE A 153 -11.29 -22.97 -23.79
C ILE A 153 -11.28 -24.23 -22.93
N ASN A 154 -10.12 -24.55 -22.35
CA ASN A 154 -10.02 -25.67 -21.42
C ASN A 154 -10.89 -25.39 -20.18
N PRO A 155 -11.83 -26.27 -19.80
CA PRO A 155 -12.69 -26.09 -18.63
C PRO A 155 -11.93 -25.86 -17.32
N LEU A 156 -10.70 -26.36 -17.19
CA LEU A 156 -9.84 -26.14 -16.02
C LEU A 156 -9.53 -24.65 -15.77
N LEU A 157 -9.61 -23.80 -16.80
CA LEU A 157 -9.44 -22.35 -16.63
C LEU A 157 -10.52 -21.78 -15.70
N TRP A 158 -11.78 -22.16 -15.91
CA TRP A 158 -12.90 -21.73 -15.08
C TRP A 158 -12.80 -22.28 -13.66
N VAL A 159 -12.33 -23.53 -13.53
CA VAL A 159 -12.04 -24.14 -12.23
C VAL A 159 -10.94 -23.35 -11.50
N GLY A 160 -9.85 -22.99 -12.18
CA GLY A 160 -8.77 -22.19 -11.62
C GLY A 160 -9.21 -20.79 -11.19
N MET A 161 -10.09 -20.14 -11.96
CA MET A 161 -10.71 -18.87 -11.57
C MET A 161 -11.59 -19.04 -10.32
N GLY A 162 -12.42 -20.08 -10.28
CA GLY A 162 -13.25 -20.40 -9.11
C GLY A 162 -12.40 -20.67 -7.86
N LEU A 163 -11.32 -21.44 -8.00
CA LEU A 163 -10.39 -21.72 -6.91
C LEU A 163 -9.65 -20.46 -6.44
N THR A 164 -9.35 -19.54 -7.36
CA THR A 164 -8.78 -18.23 -7.02
C THR A 164 -9.73 -17.44 -6.13
N VAL A 165 -11.03 -17.39 -6.47
CA VAL A 165 -12.05 -16.73 -5.66
C VAL A 165 -12.15 -17.36 -4.27
N VAL A 166 -12.20 -18.69 -4.20
CA VAL A 166 -12.21 -19.42 -2.93
C VAL A 166 -10.97 -19.10 -2.10
N GLY A 167 -9.78 -19.14 -2.70
CA GLY A 167 -8.53 -18.80 -2.03
C GLY A 167 -8.52 -17.36 -1.49
N VAL A 168 -8.98 -16.39 -2.28
CA VAL A 168 -9.13 -14.99 -1.86
C VAL A 168 -10.05 -14.86 -0.66
N VAL A 169 -11.21 -15.52 -0.69
CA VAL A 169 -12.19 -15.50 0.41
C VAL A 169 -11.60 -16.13 1.67
N LEU A 170 -10.97 -17.29 1.54
CA LEU A 170 -10.34 -17.98 2.67
C LEU A 170 -9.22 -17.13 3.30
N VAL A 171 -8.36 -16.51 2.49
CA VAL A 171 -7.32 -15.61 3.00
C VAL A 171 -7.96 -14.41 3.69
N ALA A 172 -8.91 -13.74 3.06
CA ALA A 172 -9.56 -12.56 3.65
C ALA A 172 -10.28 -12.87 4.97
N MET A 173 -10.91 -14.04 5.09
CA MET A 173 -11.63 -14.45 6.30
C MET A 173 -10.70 -14.90 7.44
N ASN A 174 -9.59 -15.58 7.11
CA ASN A 174 -8.74 -16.22 8.11
C ASN A 174 -7.47 -15.42 8.45
N THR A 175 -7.15 -14.36 7.72
CA THR A 175 -5.98 -13.54 8.05
C THR A 175 -6.26 -12.76 9.35
N PRO A 176 -5.42 -12.88 10.40
CA PRO A 176 -5.65 -12.23 11.68
C PRO A 176 -5.70 -10.71 11.54
N HIS A 177 -6.80 -10.11 11.98
CA HIS A 177 -6.93 -8.66 12.04
C HIS A 177 -6.18 -8.19 13.29
N GLY A 178 -5.10 -7.42 13.12
CA GLY A 178 -4.30 -6.93 14.23
C GLY A 178 -5.18 -6.27 15.29
N HIS A 179 -5.04 -6.69 16.54
CA HIS A 179 -5.73 -6.10 17.69
C HIS A 179 -5.56 -4.58 17.63
N ALA A 180 -6.67 -3.84 17.68
CA ALA A 180 -6.62 -2.40 17.87
C ALA A 180 -5.65 -2.10 19.01
N ALA A 181 -4.69 -1.20 18.79
CA ALA A 181 -3.75 -0.79 19.82
C ALA A 181 -4.54 -0.50 21.10
N LYS A 182 -4.19 -1.19 22.19
CA LYS A 182 -4.75 -0.91 23.51
C LYS A 182 -4.62 0.60 23.70
N LYS A 183 -5.75 1.27 23.90
CA LYS A 183 -5.80 2.70 24.26
C LYS A 183 -4.74 2.88 25.36
N PRO A 184 -3.78 3.81 25.20
CA PRO A 184 -2.86 4.10 26.29
C PRO A 184 -3.72 4.37 27.51
N VAL A 185 -3.58 3.52 28.53
CA VAL A 185 -4.08 3.86 29.85
C VAL A 185 -3.31 5.14 30.18
N ALA A 186 -4.01 6.26 30.23
CA ALA A 186 -3.42 7.51 30.69
C ALA A 186 -2.69 7.19 31.99
N PRO A 187 -1.40 7.55 32.15
CA PRO A 187 -0.77 7.43 33.45
C PRO A 187 -1.68 8.16 34.42
N ALA A 188 -2.12 7.45 35.46
CA ALA A 188 -2.78 8.07 36.58
C ALA A 188 -1.91 9.27 36.96
N THR A 189 -2.51 10.46 36.91
CA THR A 189 -1.90 11.64 37.47
C THR A 189 -1.73 11.34 38.95
N ASP A 190 -0.54 10.89 39.34
CA ASP A 190 -0.12 10.96 40.73
C ASP A 190 -0.17 12.43 41.11
N THR A 191 -1.25 12.78 41.79
CA THR A 191 -1.36 14.01 42.56
C THR A 191 -0.32 13.92 43.67
N ILE A 192 0.91 14.29 43.37
CA ILE A 192 1.91 14.66 44.36
C ILE A 192 2.47 16.03 43.96
N ALA A 193 1.67 17.06 44.26
CA ALA A 193 2.13 18.41 44.52
C ALA A 193 0.94 19.21 45.08
N THR A 194 0.76 19.17 46.40
CA THR A 194 0.49 20.32 47.28
C THR A 194 0.24 19.76 48.69
N THR A 195 1.29 19.33 49.37
CA THR A 195 1.33 19.28 50.84
C THR A 195 2.77 19.49 51.29
N ASP A 196 3.38 20.59 50.82
CA ASP A 196 4.70 21.01 51.29
C ASP A 196 4.81 22.54 51.41
N ALA A 197 3.72 23.18 51.84
CA ALA A 197 3.68 24.63 52.07
C ALA A 197 2.70 25.08 53.18
N ALA A 198 2.41 24.21 54.17
CA ALA A 198 1.55 24.60 55.30
C ALA A 198 1.93 23.97 56.65
N ALA A 199 3.16 23.44 56.81
CA ALA A 199 3.58 22.77 58.05
C ALA A 199 4.90 23.30 58.64
N GLN A 200 5.37 24.48 58.24
CA GLN A 200 6.59 25.10 58.81
C GLN A 200 6.39 26.46 59.47
N GLU A 201 5.16 26.88 59.76
CA GLU A 201 4.90 28.16 60.45
C GLU A 201 4.06 28.02 61.74
N ALA A 202 3.98 26.83 62.32
CA ALA A 202 3.16 26.57 63.52
C ALA A 202 3.92 25.93 64.70
N ASP A 203 5.24 26.10 64.80
CA ASP A 203 6.03 25.59 65.94
C ASP A 203 6.94 26.64 66.58
N GLN A 204 6.45 27.88 66.69
CA GLN A 204 6.98 28.90 67.62
C GLN A 204 5.84 29.63 68.34
N GLU A 205 5.07 28.91 69.16
CA GLU A 205 4.43 29.53 70.33
C GLU A 205 4.03 28.45 71.35
N LYS A 206 4.97 28.08 72.22
CA LYS A 206 4.65 27.38 73.46
C LYS A 206 4.61 28.41 74.60
N PRO A 207 3.45 28.66 75.22
CA PRO A 207 3.39 29.51 76.40
C PRO A 207 3.79 28.72 77.65
N GLU A 208 4.40 29.47 78.57
CA GLU A 208 4.19 29.40 80.01
C GLU A 208 4.75 28.21 80.81
N SER A 209 5.87 28.48 81.50
CA SER A 209 6.10 27.98 82.85
C SER A 209 6.54 29.14 83.75
N ALA A 210 5.71 29.45 84.72
CA ALA A 210 5.94 30.36 85.83
C ALA A 210 7.09 29.91 86.74
N GLU A 211 7.76 30.88 87.38
CA GLU A 211 8.28 30.90 88.77
C GLU A 211 9.23 32.12 88.90
N ALA A 212 8.84 33.20 89.56
CA ALA A 212 8.95 33.44 91.01
C ALA A 212 10.40 33.67 91.49
N SER A 213 10.81 34.94 91.57
CA SER A 213 11.48 35.62 92.70
C SER A 213 12.04 36.98 92.28
#